data_AF-A0A6V8QQK7-F1
#
_entry.id   AF-A0A6V8QQK7-F1
#
_cell.length_a   1.000
_cell.length_b   1.000
_cell.length_c   1.000
_cell.angle_alpha   90.00
_cell.angle_beta   90.00
_cell.angle_gamma   90.00
#
_symmetry.space_group_name_H-M   'P 1'
#
loop_
_entity.id
_entity.type
_entity.pdbx_description
1 polymer ?
#
loop_
_entity_poly.entity_id
_entity_poly.type
_entity_poly.pdbx_seq_one_letter_code
_entity_poly.pdbx_strand_id
1 'polypeptide(L)'
;MDEEMDPEDNWSRSVRAGVLMQEAGFAKTDYDDAVDILQGMSLDGTPTIQQRILPGKRRKIGIWEASIRATRNAHEAWDRFQNPPKAGLKLGLAEYTAMFEKLTQREADENTRALPGDRALNFPTTQEANLTEFEKARIRPPSISQLYERMQLDGIRPTGSCLQILVANTESMEMARKYLHDSDGTGALYRLMSQEMDVQALKKVPISLISACIQVMIRQEGKLARKYMIRAIELAEQRLGTDRTPLSDFIWGTILKHLSQHHYGLRIAVHQQLKLSLHIIKKLDGPSGITLPQFIQFSKTLRKIAKRELGQLSTEMESGSLKIENHALWPLYDGKSRHRDAMHWDTFDDKSGALDLFRALRASTLQMNELFDKLLSHERDSRQLLGAKKLEPLEGMMWRKDPARSEHAYEYMLSLAYLGEFQQMAKLLKWLIQEWGQPGVVQALSDVDEPPPYADFVETLCAFRLIAEPMLEQGEVESLREAIGAAGLNWSWPDEEAVEAYAEMQEDESINILARVLERVRLSWADTRREAETGAGK
;
A
#
# COMPACT_ATOMS: atom_id res chain seq x y z
N MET A 1 -28.92 15.44 -18.54
CA MET A 1 -28.26 16.62 -17.94
C MET A 1 -27.13 17.13 -18.85
N ASP A 2 -26.41 16.27 -19.59
CA ASP A 2 -25.39 16.70 -20.58
C ASP A 2 -25.95 17.19 -21.94
N GLU A 3 -27.23 16.95 -22.24
CA GLU A 3 -27.83 17.32 -23.55
C GLU A 3 -28.23 18.81 -23.67
N GLU A 4 -28.13 19.61 -22.60
CA GLU A 4 -28.59 21.02 -22.58
C GLU A 4 -27.44 22.06 -22.55
N MET A 5 -26.18 21.64 -22.46
CA MET A 5 -25.03 22.56 -22.46
C MET A 5 -24.36 22.63 -23.82
N ASP A 6 -24.04 23.84 -24.28
CA ASP A 6 -23.26 24.02 -25.50
C ASP A 6 -21.86 23.40 -25.34
N PRO A 7 -21.34 22.67 -26.35
CA PRO A 7 -20.04 22.00 -26.25
C PRO A 7 -18.89 22.95 -25.88
N GLU A 8 -19.01 24.22 -26.27
CA GLU A 8 -18.03 25.28 -26.03
C GLU A 8 -17.92 25.66 -24.54
N ASP A 9 -19.01 25.51 -23.77
CA ASP A 9 -19.02 25.77 -22.34
C ASP A 9 -18.19 24.75 -21.56
N ASN A 10 -18.06 23.53 -22.10
CA ASN A 10 -17.25 22.45 -21.53
C ASN A 10 -15.78 22.46 -21.97
N TRP A 11 -15.36 23.43 -22.80
CA TRP A 11 -13.96 23.53 -23.21
C TRP A 11 -13.05 23.93 -22.05
N SER A 12 -11.96 23.19 -21.90
CA SER A 12 -10.90 23.54 -20.98
C SER A 12 -10.24 24.87 -21.37
N ARG A 13 -9.56 25.52 -20.41
CA ARG A 13 -8.84 26.78 -20.64
C ARG A 13 -7.80 26.65 -21.76
N SER A 14 -7.17 25.49 -21.88
CA SER A 14 -6.16 25.21 -22.91
C SER A 14 -6.78 25.17 -24.30
N VAL A 15 -7.92 24.48 -24.46
CA VAL A 15 -8.67 24.41 -25.73
C VAL A 15 -9.14 25.81 -26.16
N ARG A 16 -9.73 26.57 -25.23
CA ARG A 16 -10.15 27.96 -25.51
C ARG A 16 -8.98 28.84 -25.97
N ALA A 17 -7.81 28.70 -25.35
CA ALA A 17 -6.61 29.41 -25.76
C ALA A 17 -6.16 29.01 -27.19
N GLY A 18 -6.24 27.72 -27.53
CA GLY A 18 -5.96 27.22 -28.88
C GLY A 18 -6.93 27.78 -29.94
N VAL A 19 -8.22 27.90 -29.61
CA VAL A 19 -9.25 28.51 -30.49
C VAL A 19 -8.97 30.00 -30.69
N LEU A 20 -8.75 30.76 -29.61
CA LEU A 20 -8.40 32.19 -29.68
C LEU A 20 -7.13 32.45 -30.50
N MET A 21 -6.15 31.54 -30.42
CA MET A 21 -4.93 31.61 -31.23
C MET A 21 -5.23 31.52 -32.73
N GLN A 22 -6.14 30.62 -33.14
CA GLN A 22 -6.57 30.51 -34.53
C GLN A 22 -7.39 31.72 -34.98
N GLU A 23 -8.28 32.23 -34.13
CA GLU A 23 -9.06 33.45 -34.38
C GLU A 23 -8.16 34.68 -34.56
N ALA A 24 -7.06 34.75 -33.83
CA ALA A 24 -6.03 35.78 -33.99
C ALA A 24 -5.13 35.59 -35.24
N GLY A 25 -5.37 34.53 -36.03
CA GLY A 25 -4.68 34.27 -37.30
C GLY A 25 -3.41 33.42 -37.19
N PHE A 26 -3.12 32.82 -36.02
CA PHE A 26 -1.97 31.93 -35.86
C PHE A 26 -2.36 30.48 -36.19
N ALA A 27 -1.53 29.79 -36.98
CA ALA A 27 -1.75 28.39 -37.32
C ALA A 27 -1.42 27.46 -36.14
N LYS A 28 -2.27 26.45 -35.90
CA LYS A 28 -1.98 25.36 -34.97
C LYS A 28 -0.91 24.43 -35.53
N THR A 29 -0.06 23.93 -34.64
CA THR A 29 0.87 22.84 -34.94
C THR A 29 0.26 21.50 -34.55
N ASP A 30 0.80 20.39 -35.07
CA ASP A 30 0.36 19.04 -34.67
C ASP A 30 0.45 18.79 -33.15
N TYR A 31 1.33 19.53 -32.46
CA TYR A 31 1.44 19.47 -31.01
C TYR A 31 0.29 20.20 -30.31
N ASP A 32 -0.14 21.35 -30.84
CA ASP A 32 -1.28 22.11 -30.30
C ASP A 32 -2.57 21.29 -30.46
N ASP A 33 -2.75 20.65 -31.62
CA ASP A 33 -3.85 19.71 -31.87
C ASP A 33 -3.82 18.51 -30.89
N ALA A 34 -2.64 17.96 -30.61
CA ALA A 34 -2.49 16.88 -29.63
C ALA A 34 -2.82 17.33 -28.20
N VAL A 35 -2.48 18.58 -27.84
CA VAL A 35 -2.85 19.17 -26.55
C VAL A 35 -4.37 19.35 -26.47
N ASP A 36 -5.01 19.87 -27.52
CA ASP A 36 -6.47 20.01 -27.56
C ASP A 36 -7.16 18.66 -27.34
N ILE A 37 -6.69 17.59 -28.00
CA ILE A 37 -7.21 16.23 -27.82
C ILE A 37 -7.08 15.75 -26.37
N LEU A 38 -5.92 15.97 -25.72
CA LEU A 38 -5.74 15.59 -24.32
C LEU A 38 -6.56 16.47 -23.37
N GLN A 39 -6.97 17.65 -23.80
CA GLN A 39 -7.68 18.65 -23.01
C GLN A 39 -9.18 18.72 -23.32
N GLY A 40 -9.70 17.75 -24.07
CA GLY A 40 -11.13 17.49 -24.22
C GLY A 40 -11.71 17.75 -25.61
N MET A 41 -10.91 18.04 -26.64
CA MET A 41 -11.40 18.35 -27.99
C MET A 41 -10.64 17.62 -29.09
N SER A 42 -11.35 16.80 -29.87
CA SER A 42 -10.83 16.12 -31.06
C SER A 42 -10.67 17.09 -32.25
N LEU A 43 -9.99 16.64 -33.31
CA LEU A 43 -9.78 17.40 -34.55
C LEU A 43 -11.09 17.77 -35.28
N ASP A 44 -12.11 16.95 -35.12
CA ASP A 44 -13.45 17.14 -35.67
C ASP A 44 -14.37 17.95 -34.74
N GLY A 45 -13.83 18.46 -33.63
CA GLY A 45 -14.58 19.21 -32.61
C GLY A 45 -15.38 18.33 -31.65
N THR A 46 -15.33 17.00 -31.79
CA THR A 46 -16.01 16.09 -30.86
C THR A 46 -15.31 16.06 -29.49
N PRO A 47 -16.06 15.92 -28.38
CA PRO A 47 -15.47 15.90 -27.05
C PRO A 47 -14.65 14.62 -26.82
N THR A 48 -13.51 14.76 -26.14
CA THR A 48 -12.63 13.64 -25.73
C THR A 48 -12.47 13.59 -24.21
N ILE A 49 -11.95 12.48 -23.68
CA ILE A 49 -11.74 12.35 -22.24
C ILE A 49 -10.49 13.14 -21.83
N GLN A 50 -10.69 14.20 -21.04
CA GLN A 50 -9.61 15.04 -20.54
C GLN A 50 -8.59 14.22 -19.75
N GLN A 51 -7.31 14.37 -20.08
CA GLN A 51 -6.20 13.71 -19.41
C GLN A 51 -5.41 14.73 -18.60
N ARG A 52 -5.14 14.43 -17.32
CA ARG A 52 -4.27 15.25 -16.45
C ARG A 52 -2.78 15.00 -16.74
N ILE A 53 -2.39 15.11 -18.02
CA ILE A 53 -1.02 14.93 -18.47
C ILE A 53 -0.50 16.30 -18.88
N LEU A 54 0.49 16.80 -18.14
CA LEU A 54 1.30 17.95 -18.57
C LEU A 54 2.44 17.40 -19.43
N PRO A 55 2.39 17.54 -20.77
CA PRO A 55 3.53 17.17 -21.61
C PRO A 55 4.77 17.95 -21.14
N GLY A 56 5.80 17.24 -20.71
CA GLY A 56 7.05 17.89 -20.29
C GLY A 56 7.68 18.66 -21.46
N LYS A 57 8.39 19.77 -21.17
CA LYS A 57 8.99 20.68 -22.17
C LYS A 57 9.82 20.02 -23.29
N ARG A 58 10.23 18.75 -23.14
CA ARG A 58 11.10 18.02 -24.07
C ARG A 58 10.39 16.95 -24.92
N ARG A 59 9.18 16.51 -24.58
CA ARG A 59 8.44 15.48 -25.34
C ARG A 59 7.21 16.10 -25.99
N LYS A 60 7.22 16.15 -27.32
CA LYS A 60 6.03 16.48 -28.10
C LYS A 60 5.18 15.21 -28.24
N ILE A 61 3.94 15.28 -27.79
CA ILE A 61 2.96 14.19 -27.96
C ILE A 61 2.39 14.33 -29.36
N GLY A 62 2.25 13.20 -30.07
CA GLY A 62 1.64 13.16 -31.39
C GLY A 62 0.10 13.11 -31.31
N ILE A 63 -0.57 13.56 -32.38
CA ILE A 63 -2.04 13.56 -32.48
C ILE A 63 -2.62 12.14 -32.26
N TRP A 64 -2.00 11.11 -32.85
CA TRP A 64 -2.49 9.73 -32.75
C TRP A 64 -2.27 9.14 -31.35
N GLU A 65 -1.09 9.35 -30.76
CA GLU A 65 -0.83 9.02 -29.35
C GLU A 65 -1.85 9.71 -28.42
N ALA A 66 -2.15 10.99 -28.66
CA ALA A 66 -3.11 11.75 -27.88
C ALA A 66 -4.53 11.18 -28.02
N SER A 67 -4.96 10.82 -29.24
CA SER A 67 -6.31 10.28 -29.47
C SER A 67 -6.53 8.93 -28.82
N ILE A 68 -5.50 8.08 -28.75
CA ILE A 68 -5.55 6.80 -28.03
C ILE A 68 -5.59 7.02 -26.51
N ARG A 69 -4.86 8.01 -25.98
CA ARG A 69 -4.85 8.29 -24.53
C ARG A 69 -6.14 8.92 -24.03
N ALA A 70 -6.75 9.79 -24.84
CA ALA A 70 -7.97 10.53 -24.52
C ALA A 70 -9.25 9.70 -24.69
N THR A 71 -9.15 8.37 -24.61
CA THR A 71 -10.30 7.45 -24.61
C THR A 71 -10.68 7.04 -23.19
N ARG A 72 -11.91 6.53 -23.02
CA ARG A 72 -12.44 6.09 -21.73
C ARG A 72 -11.90 4.74 -21.29
N ASN A 73 -11.70 3.82 -22.22
CA ASN A 73 -11.31 2.44 -21.94
C ASN A 73 -10.47 1.81 -23.08
N ALA A 74 -10.09 0.55 -22.91
CA ALA A 74 -9.27 -0.19 -23.87
C ALA A 74 -9.99 -0.51 -25.20
N HIS A 75 -11.32 -0.62 -25.24
CA HIS A 75 -12.07 -0.87 -26.48
C HIS A 75 -12.05 0.37 -27.37
N GLU A 76 -12.40 1.53 -26.82
CA GLU A 76 -12.31 2.81 -27.54
C GLU A 76 -10.86 3.10 -27.97
N ALA A 77 -9.88 2.82 -27.10
CA ALA A 77 -8.47 2.96 -27.43
C ALA A 77 -8.08 2.10 -28.64
N TRP A 78 -8.60 0.88 -28.72
CA TRP A 78 -8.33 -0.04 -29.81
C TRP A 78 -8.92 0.41 -31.14
N ASP A 79 -10.16 0.91 -31.13
CA ASP A 79 -10.77 1.49 -32.32
C ASP A 79 -9.96 2.68 -32.84
N ARG A 80 -9.54 3.59 -31.95
CA ARG A 80 -8.64 4.70 -32.30
C ARG A 80 -7.25 4.24 -32.73
N PHE A 81 -6.75 3.12 -32.20
CA PHE A 81 -5.48 2.53 -32.61
C PHE A 81 -5.54 1.95 -34.03
N GLN A 82 -6.69 1.45 -34.48
CA GLN A 82 -6.87 0.92 -35.83
C GLN A 82 -7.08 2.03 -36.87
N ASN A 83 -7.69 3.15 -36.46
CA ASN A 83 -8.08 4.24 -37.34
C ASN A 83 -7.17 5.48 -37.16
N PRO A 84 -6.18 5.70 -38.04
CA PRO A 84 -5.28 6.85 -37.93
C PRO A 84 -6.02 8.18 -38.10
N PRO A 85 -5.67 9.23 -37.34
CA PRO A 85 -6.33 10.54 -37.43
C PRO A 85 -6.05 11.28 -38.75
N LYS A 86 -4.92 10.96 -39.42
CA LYS A 86 -4.58 11.47 -40.76
C LYS A 86 -4.19 10.30 -41.64
N ALA A 87 -4.68 10.28 -42.88
CA ALA A 87 -4.37 9.23 -43.84
C ALA A 87 -2.85 9.14 -44.10
N GLY A 88 -2.32 7.91 -44.14
CA GLY A 88 -0.90 7.65 -44.41
C GLY A 88 0.04 7.71 -43.20
N LEU A 89 -0.46 8.03 -42.00
CA LEU A 89 0.31 7.86 -40.76
C LEU A 89 0.61 6.39 -40.52
N LYS A 90 1.86 6.09 -40.11
CA LYS A 90 2.30 4.75 -39.72
C LYS A 90 2.34 4.64 -38.21
N LEU A 91 1.98 3.46 -37.70
CA LEU A 91 2.09 3.16 -36.27
C LEU A 91 3.55 3.31 -35.82
N GLY A 92 3.75 4.00 -34.70
CA GLY A 92 5.04 4.17 -34.06
C GLY A 92 5.05 3.61 -32.65
N LEU A 93 6.20 3.72 -31.99
CA LEU A 93 6.36 3.29 -30.61
C LEU A 93 5.41 4.01 -29.65
N ALA A 94 5.10 5.28 -29.92
CA ALA A 94 4.25 6.11 -29.05
C ALA A 94 2.81 5.59 -29.01
N GLU A 95 2.26 5.23 -30.17
CA GLU A 95 0.91 4.68 -30.33
C GLU A 95 0.81 3.30 -29.66
N TYR A 96 1.81 2.43 -29.89
CA TYR A 96 1.89 1.13 -29.19
C TYR A 96 1.99 1.30 -27.67
N THR A 97 2.80 2.27 -27.21
CA THR A 97 2.92 2.58 -25.77
C THR A 97 1.58 3.00 -25.18
N ALA A 98 0.87 3.93 -25.83
CA ALA A 98 -0.44 4.39 -25.37
C ALA A 98 -1.46 3.24 -25.32
N MET A 99 -1.42 2.33 -26.29
CA MET A 99 -2.30 1.16 -26.29
C MET A 99 -1.96 0.17 -25.16
N PHE A 100 -0.68 -0.11 -24.91
CA PHE A 100 -0.27 -0.94 -23.76
C PHE A 100 -0.64 -0.29 -22.42
N GLU A 101 -0.53 1.04 -22.30
CA GLU A 101 -1.00 1.78 -21.11
C GLU A 101 -2.49 1.48 -20.86
N LYS A 102 -3.34 1.57 -21.88
CA LYS A 102 -4.78 1.31 -21.76
C LYS A 102 -5.11 -0.15 -21.44
N LEU A 103 -4.41 -1.11 -22.06
CA LEU A 103 -4.62 -2.54 -21.80
C LEU A 103 -4.22 -2.98 -20.40
N THR A 104 -3.31 -2.24 -19.76
CA THR A 104 -2.81 -2.56 -18.42
C THR A 104 -3.54 -1.82 -17.29
N GLN A 105 -4.45 -0.90 -17.63
CA GLN A 105 -5.28 -0.21 -16.65
C GLN A 105 -6.34 -1.14 -16.04
N ARG A 106 -6.58 -0.97 -14.75
CA ARG A 106 -7.66 -1.67 -14.04
C ARG A 106 -9.00 -1.08 -14.41
N GLU A 107 -10.03 -1.90 -14.40
CA GLU A 107 -11.42 -1.44 -14.52
C GLU A 107 -11.80 -0.64 -13.27
N ALA A 108 -12.62 0.39 -13.48
CA ALA A 108 -13.18 1.18 -12.41
C ALA A 108 -14.30 0.41 -11.71
N ASP A 109 -14.27 0.37 -10.38
CA ASP A 109 -15.34 -0.24 -9.57
C ASP A 109 -16.68 0.50 -9.80
N GLU A 110 -17.79 -0.23 -9.80
CA GLU A 110 -19.14 0.32 -10.04
C GLU A 110 -19.51 1.44 -9.05
N ASN A 111 -18.95 1.40 -7.84
CA ASN A 111 -19.21 2.37 -6.77
C ASN A 111 -18.22 3.55 -6.73
N THR A 112 -17.36 3.70 -7.74
CA THR A 112 -16.39 4.79 -7.75
C THR A 112 -17.06 6.12 -8.06
N ARG A 113 -16.70 7.18 -7.31
CA ARG A 113 -17.11 8.57 -7.60
C ARG A 113 -16.21 9.27 -8.61
N ALA A 114 -15.13 8.60 -9.05
CA ALA A 114 -14.18 9.16 -10.00
C ALA A 114 -14.78 9.16 -11.41
N LEU A 115 -14.54 10.23 -12.17
CA LEU A 115 -14.98 10.30 -13.57
C LEU A 115 -13.85 9.86 -14.53
N PRO A 116 -14.17 9.50 -15.77
CA PRO A 116 -13.17 9.27 -16.81
C PRO A 116 -12.19 10.44 -16.91
N GLY A 117 -10.88 10.15 -16.81
CA GLY A 117 -9.82 11.17 -16.84
C GLY A 117 -9.33 11.64 -15.47
N ASP A 118 -10.08 11.40 -14.38
CA ASP A 118 -9.62 11.70 -13.02
C ASP A 118 -8.55 10.73 -12.53
N ARG A 119 -8.67 9.46 -12.92
CA ARG A 119 -7.76 8.37 -12.55
C ARG A 119 -7.40 7.54 -13.78
N ALA A 120 -6.23 6.90 -13.72
CA ALA A 120 -5.78 5.94 -14.73
C ALA A 120 -6.52 4.59 -14.57
N LEU A 121 -7.83 4.60 -14.85
CA LEU A 121 -8.73 3.45 -14.80
C LEU A 121 -9.52 3.37 -16.12
N ASN A 122 -9.90 2.15 -16.49
CA ASN A 122 -10.82 1.88 -17.59
C ASN A 122 -12.26 1.99 -17.08
N PHE A 123 -13.05 2.91 -17.65
CA PHE A 123 -14.44 3.10 -17.25
C PHE A 123 -15.38 2.40 -18.25
N PRO A 124 -16.39 1.66 -17.77
CA PRO A 124 -17.35 1.01 -18.66
C PRO A 124 -18.21 2.05 -19.38
N THR A 125 -18.71 1.68 -20.55
CA THR A 125 -19.68 2.47 -21.32
C THR A 125 -21.09 1.88 -21.18
N THR A 126 -22.11 2.74 -21.28
CA THR A 126 -23.51 2.31 -21.34
C THR A 126 -23.82 1.44 -22.56
N GLN A 127 -23.02 1.57 -23.63
CA GLN A 127 -23.13 0.73 -24.83
C GLN A 127 -22.60 -0.69 -24.55
N GLU A 128 -21.48 -0.85 -23.85
CA GLU A 128 -20.95 -2.17 -23.46
C GLU A 128 -21.92 -2.96 -22.57
N ALA A 129 -22.73 -2.28 -21.73
CA ALA A 129 -23.76 -2.93 -20.92
C ALA A 129 -24.88 -3.58 -21.75
N ASN A 130 -25.14 -3.05 -22.95
CA ASN A 130 -26.24 -3.48 -23.83
C ASN A 130 -25.80 -4.45 -24.94
N LEU A 131 -24.49 -4.68 -25.10
CA LEU A 131 -23.97 -5.62 -26.10
C LEU A 131 -24.07 -7.07 -25.63
N THR A 132 -24.39 -7.97 -26.54
CA THR A 132 -24.30 -9.40 -26.27
C THR A 132 -22.85 -9.83 -26.11
N GLU A 133 -22.59 -10.92 -25.37
CA GLU A 133 -21.23 -11.46 -25.19
C GLU A 133 -20.51 -11.78 -26.52
N PHE A 134 -21.28 -12.10 -27.56
CA PHE A 134 -20.76 -12.36 -28.90
C PHE A 134 -20.32 -11.07 -29.62
N GLU A 135 -21.06 -9.98 -29.47
CA GLU A 135 -20.70 -8.67 -30.02
C GLU A 135 -19.48 -8.10 -29.29
N LYS A 136 -19.44 -8.23 -27.95
CA LYS A 136 -18.28 -7.88 -27.14
C LYS A 136 -17.02 -8.63 -27.57
N ALA A 137 -17.15 -9.91 -27.92
CA ALA A 137 -16.01 -10.71 -28.38
C ALA A 137 -15.43 -10.22 -29.72
N ARG A 138 -16.25 -9.62 -30.61
CA ARG A 138 -15.81 -9.09 -31.91
C ARG A 138 -15.02 -7.79 -31.81
N ILE A 139 -15.41 -6.93 -30.88
CA ILE A 139 -14.77 -5.62 -30.67
C ILE A 139 -13.63 -5.68 -29.63
N ARG A 140 -13.38 -6.85 -29.07
CA ARG A 140 -12.39 -7.04 -28.00
C ARG A 140 -10.99 -6.64 -28.50
N PRO A 141 -10.26 -5.82 -27.74
CA PRO A 141 -8.87 -5.51 -28.08
C PRO A 141 -7.99 -6.76 -28.01
N PRO A 142 -6.84 -6.77 -28.71
CA PRO A 142 -5.88 -7.87 -28.61
C PRO A 142 -5.32 -7.99 -27.19
N SER A 143 -4.88 -9.19 -26.84
CA SER A 143 -4.10 -9.38 -25.61
C SER A 143 -2.74 -8.66 -25.71
N ILE A 144 -2.11 -8.41 -24.56
CA ILE A 144 -0.76 -7.80 -24.50
C ILE A 144 0.23 -8.59 -25.36
N SER A 145 0.18 -9.93 -25.31
CA SER A 145 1.06 -10.80 -26.11
C SER A 145 0.81 -10.66 -27.61
N GLN A 146 -0.46 -10.65 -28.03
CA GLN A 146 -0.83 -10.48 -29.45
C GLN A 146 -0.43 -9.11 -29.99
N LEU A 147 -0.66 -8.04 -29.22
CA LEU A 147 -0.25 -6.70 -29.59
C LEU A 147 1.28 -6.57 -29.64
N TYR A 148 1.98 -7.24 -28.72
CA TYR A 148 3.44 -7.30 -28.71
C TYR A 148 3.99 -8.00 -29.96
N GLU A 149 3.43 -9.15 -30.34
CA GLU A 149 3.82 -9.86 -31.57
C GLU A 149 3.60 -8.99 -32.80
N ARG A 150 2.47 -8.27 -32.88
CA ARG A 150 2.21 -7.31 -33.96
C ARG A 150 3.25 -6.19 -33.98
N MET A 151 3.59 -5.61 -32.83
CA MET A 151 4.64 -4.57 -32.73
C MET A 151 6.00 -5.08 -33.25
N GLN A 152 6.35 -6.33 -32.97
CA GLN A 152 7.57 -6.96 -33.49
C GLN A 152 7.52 -7.14 -35.01
N LEU A 153 6.38 -7.57 -35.56
CA LEU A 153 6.18 -7.70 -37.02
C LEU A 153 6.30 -6.35 -37.74
N ASP A 154 5.86 -5.28 -37.09
CA ASP A 154 6.01 -3.91 -37.58
C ASP A 154 7.47 -3.39 -37.47
N GLY A 155 8.39 -4.19 -36.92
CA GLY A 155 9.80 -3.84 -36.76
C GLY A 155 10.08 -2.85 -35.63
N ILE A 156 9.14 -2.67 -34.71
CA ILE A 156 9.22 -1.70 -33.62
C ILE A 156 9.71 -2.38 -32.34
N ARG A 157 10.80 -1.85 -31.76
CA ARG A 157 11.40 -2.39 -30.52
C ARG A 157 10.80 -1.74 -29.27
N PRO A 158 10.54 -2.52 -28.20
CA PRO A 158 10.10 -1.96 -26.93
C PRO A 158 11.23 -1.16 -26.29
N THR A 159 11.10 0.16 -26.16
CA THR A 159 12.09 1.00 -25.47
C THR A 159 11.39 2.01 -24.56
N GLY A 160 12.15 2.60 -23.62
CA GLY A 160 11.64 3.64 -22.71
C GLY A 160 10.41 3.19 -21.92
N SER A 161 9.36 4.01 -21.93
CA SER A 161 8.10 3.75 -21.22
C SER A 161 7.40 2.46 -21.69
N CYS A 162 7.46 2.14 -22.99
CA CYS A 162 6.87 0.91 -23.52
C CYS A 162 7.45 -0.33 -22.84
N LEU A 163 8.79 -0.41 -22.79
CA LEU A 163 9.49 -1.51 -22.13
C LEU A 163 9.14 -1.58 -20.64
N GLN A 164 9.09 -0.43 -19.96
CA GLN A 164 8.71 -0.37 -18.55
C GLN A 164 7.31 -0.94 -18.32
N ILE A 165 6.31 -0.59 -19.14
CA ILE A 165 4.94 -1.06 -19.00
C ILE A 165 4.86 -2.57 -19.22
N LEU A 166 5.51 -3.06 -20.28
CA LEU A 166 5.53 -4.49 -20.62
C LEU A 166 6.17 -5.32 -19.50
N VAL A 167 7.29 -4.84 -18.95
CA VAL A 167 7.97 -5.51 -17.82
C VAL A 167 7.13 -5.38 -16.55
N ALA A 168 6.60 -4.21 -16.19
CA ALA A 168 5.88 -4.02 -14.93
C ALA A 168 4.58 -4.86 -14.84
N ASN A 169 3.98 -5.21 -15.98
CA ASN A 169 2.71 -5.93 -16.05
C ASN A 169 2.84 -7.40 -16.45
N THR A 170 4.06 -7.91 -16.65
CA THR A 170 4.24 -9.36 -16.86
C THR A 170 4.32 -10.12 -15.55
N GLU A 171 3.76 -11.33 -15.53
CA GLU A 171 3.85 -12.25 -14.40
C GLU A 171 5.06 -13.19 -14.53
N SER A 172 5.56 -13.39 -15.75
CA SER A 172 6.64 -14.33 -16.04
C SER A 172 7.99 -13.64 -16.16
N MET A 173 8.96 -14.11 -15.39
CA MET A 173 10.36 -13.68 -15.54
C MET A 173 10.94 -14.02 -16.92
N GLU A 174 10.42 -15.06 -17.58
CA GLU A 174 10.87 -15.44 -18.93
C GLU A 174 10.38 -14.43 -19.98
N MET A 175 9.15 -13.94 -19.84
CA MET A 175 8.63 -12.87 -20.69
C MET A 175 9.34 -11.54 -20.42
N ALA A 176 9.61 -11.22 -19.15
CA ALA A 176 10.44 -10.06 -18.82
C ALA A 176 11.83 -10.13 -19.48
N ARG A 177 12.48 -11.31 -19.44
CA ARG A 177 13.74 -11.56 -20.14
C ARG A 177 13.61 -11.33 -21.65
N LYS A 178 12.53 -11.82 -22.28
CA LYS A 178 12.27 -11.62 -23.71
C LYS A 178 12.15 -10.13 -24.05
N TYR A 179 11.34 -9.38 -23.31
CA TYR A 179 11.16 -7.93 -23.53
C TYR A 179 12.47 -7.15 -23.39
N LEU A 180 13.28 -7.47 -22.39
CA LEU A 180 14.57 -6.83 -22.17
C LEU A 180 15.56 -7.13 -23.29
N HIS A 181 15.60 -8.39 -23.75
CA HIS A 181 16.45 -8.82 -24.85
C HIS A 181 16.04 -8.17 -26.18
N ASP A 182 14.75 -8.12 -26.48
CA ASP A 182 14.24 -7.53 -27.73
C ASP A 182 14.43 -6.00 -27.75
N SER A 183 14.58 -5.37 -26.58
CA SER A 183 14.92 -3.95 -26.45
C SER A 183 16.37 -3.64 -26.80
N ASP A 184 17.32 -4.34 -26.19
CA ASP A 184 18.76 -4.05 -26.30
C ASP A 184 19.48 -4.87 -27.40
N GLY A 185 18.84 -5.92 -27.91
CA GLY A 185 19.38 -6.86 -28.90
C GLY A 185 20.59 -7.69 -28.44
N THR A 186 21.03 -7.55 -27.19
CA THR A 186 22.28 -8.14 -26.66
C THR A 186 22.08 -8.95 -25.37
N GLY A 187 20.92 -8.80 -24.74
CA GLY A 187 20.61 -9.37 -23.42
C GLY A 187 21.40 -8.77 -22.27
N ALA A 188 22.12 -7.66 -22.50
CA ALA A 188 22.95 -7.01 -21.50
C ALA A 188 22.10 -6.46 -20.34
N LEU A 189 20.93 -5.90 -20.61
CA LEU A 189 19.99 -5.43 -19.59
C LEU A 189 19.52 -6.57 -18.70
N TYR A 190 19.17 -7.72 -19.27
CA TYR A 190 18.79 -8.88 -18.48
C TYR A 190 19.94 -9.42 -17.64
N ARG A 191 21.15 -9.56 -18.19
CA ARG A 191 22.34 -10.01 -17.45
C ARG A 191 22.70 -9.05 -16.33
N LEU A 192 22.66 -7.74 -16.59
CA LEU A 192 22.91 -6.69 -15.62
C LEU A 192 21.97 -6.80 -14.41
N MET A 193 20.68 -7.03 -14.66
CA MET A 193 19.68 -7.07 -13.60
C MET A 193 19.61 -8.44 -12.89
N SER A 194 19.84 -9.54 -13.59
CA SER A 194 19.66 -10.89 -13.03
C SER A 194 20.93 -11.61 -12.59
N GLN A 195 22.11 -11.24 -13.10
CA GLN A 195 23.35 -12.01 -12.95
C GLN A 195 24.56 -11.14 -12.53
N GLU A 196 24.93 -10.12 -13.29
CA GLU A 196 26.32 -9.56 -13.26
C GLU A 196 26.54 -8.32 -12.38
N MET A 197 25.49 -7.61 -11.92
CA MET A 197 25.56 -6.35 -11.11
C MET A 197 26.77 -5.44 -11.36
N ASP A 198 26.89 -4.91 -12.57
CA ASP A 198 27.77 -3.76 -12.80
C ASP A 198 27.10 -2.48 -12.30
N VAL A 199 27.60 -1.92 -11.19
CA VAL A 199 27.08 -0.70 -10.56
C VAL A 199 27.11 0.50 -11.52
N GLN A 200 28.12 0.62 -12.38
CA GLN A 200 28.24 1.76 -13.30
C GLN A 200 27.27 1.64 -14.47
N ALA A 201 27.06 0.44 -14.99
CA ALA A 201 26.03 0.19 -15.98
C ALA A 201 24.63 0.40 -15.38
N LEU A 202 24.38 -0.04 -14.14
CA LEU A 202 23.08 0.09 -13.47
C LEU A 202 22.68 1.55 -13.26
N LYS A 203 23.64 2.44 -12.96
CA LYS A 203 23.39 3.90 -12.86
C LYS A 203 22.87 4.52 -14.15
N LYS A 204 23.23 3.98 -15.31
CA LYS A 204 22.77 4.46 -16.62
C LYS A 204 21.35 4.03 -16.94
N VAL A 205 20.84 2.99 -16.26
CA VAL A 205 19.48 2.49 -16.48
C VAL A 205 18.47 3.42 -15.78
N PRO A 206 17.35 3.78 -16.46
CA PRO A 206 16.27 4.54 -15.84
C PRO A 206 15.71 3.84 -14.60
N ILE A 207 15.50 4.58 -13.51
CA ILE A 207 14.97 4.04 -12.24
C ILE A 207 13.60 3.39 -12.46
N SER A 208 12.79 3.92 -13.38
CA SER A 208 11.46 3.40 -13.68
C SER A 208 11.49 1.99 -14.27
N LEU A 209 12.49 1.67 -15.11
CA LEU A 209 12.70 0.32 -15.60
C LEU A 209 13.18 -0.64 -14.50
N ILE A 210 14.06 -0.17 -13.61
CA ILE A 210 14.51 -0.96 -12.45
C ILE A 210 13.35 -1.27 -11.51
N SER A 211 12.48 -0.30 -11.25
CA SER A 211 11.24 -0.51 -10.51
C SER A 211 10.38 -1.61 -11.15
N ALA A 212 10.22 -1.58 -12.48
CA ALA A 212 9.46 -2.60 -13.20
C ALA A 212 10.09 -4.00 -13.06
N CYS A 213 11.41 -4.11 -13.18
CA CYS A 213 12.11 -5.38 -13.00
C CYS A 213 12.01 -5.91 -11.56
N ILE A 214 12.13 -5.04 -10.57
CA ILE A 214 11.93 -5.39 -9.15
C ILE A 214 10.50 -5.92 -8.94
N GLN A 215 9.48 -5.27 -9.52
CA GLN A 215 8.09 -5.75 -9.42
C GLN A 215 7.91 -7.17 -9.97
N VAL A 216 8.52 -7.51 -11.11
CA VAL A 216 8.44 -8.88 -11.64
C VAL A 216 9.17 -9.86 -10.72
N MET A 217 10.35 -9.48 -10.20
CA MET A 217 11.16 -10.32 -9.31
C MET A 217 10.43 -10.68 -8.01
N ILE A 218 9.84 -9.70 -7.34
CA ILE A 218 9.16 -9.91 -6.05
C ILE A 218 7.79 -10.59 -6.17
N ARG A 219 7.23 -10.67 -7.38
CA ARG A 219 6.01 -11.45 -7.69
C ARG A 219 6.31 -12.93 -7.95
N GLN A 220 7.57 -13.31 -8.16
CA GLN A 220 7.90 -14.71 -8.44
C GLN A 220 7.71 -15.58 -7.20
N GLU A 221 6.97 -16.68 -7.36
CA GLU A 221 6.73 -17.66 -6.31
C GLU A 221 7.55 -18.94 -6.52
N GLY A 222 7.51 -19.86 -5.55
CA GLY A 222 8.13 -21.18 -5.67
C GLY A 222 9.65 -21.17 -5.52
N LYS A 223 10.36 -22.03 -6.28
CA LYS A 223 11.78 -22.35 -6.05
C LYS A 223 12.72 -21.14 -6.11
N LEU A 224 12.36 -20.14 -6.90
CA LEU A 224 13.21 -18.97 -7.15
C LEU A 224 12.81 -17.73 -6.33
N ALA A 225 11.71 -17.79 -5.57
CA ALA A 225 11.18 -16.64 -4.82
C ALA A 225 12.24 -15.98 -3.92
N ARG A 226 12.93 -16.77 -3.08
CA ARG A 226 14.02 -16.28 -2.23
C ARG A 226 15.12 -15.59 -3.04
N LYS A 227 15.55 -16.22 -4.14
CA LYS A 227 16.64 -15.70 -4.97
C LYS A 227 16.26 -14.35 -5.58
N TYR A 228 15.05 -14.24 -6.12
CA TYR A 228 14.57 -13.00 -6.72
C TYR A 228 14.28 -11.90 -5.68
N MET A 229 13.78 -12.26 -4.49
CA MET A 229 13.58 -11.31 -3.40
C MET A 229 14.92 -10.68 -2.95
N ILE A 230 15.92 -11.51 -2.67
CA ILE A 230 17.27 -11.02 -2.30
C ILE A 230 17.84 -10.18 -3.43
N ARG A 231 17.71 -10.63 -4.68
CA ARG A 231 18.19 -9.89 -5.84
C ARG A 231 17.52 -8.53 -6.02
N ALA A 232 16.21 -8.45 -5.78
CA ALA A 232 15.48 -7.20 -5.85
C ALA A 232 15.96 -6.19 -4.81
N ILE A 233 16.27 -6.66 -3.60
CA ILE A 233 16.86 -5.83 -2.53
C ILE A 233 18.25 -5.34 -2.97
N GLU A 234 19.13 -6.24 -3.42
CA GLU A 234 20.46 -5.87 -3.91
C GLU A 234 20.40 -4.82 -5.03
N LEU A 235 19.51 -4.99 -6.01
CA LEU A 235 19.33 -4.03 -7.10
C LEU A 235 18.86 -2.66 -6.60
N ALA A 236 17.90 -2.65 -5.67
CA ALA A 236 17.42 -1.42 -5.07
C ALA A 236 18.53 -0.69 -4.31
N GLU A 237 19.35 -1.42 -3.53
CA GLU A 237 20.48 -0.82 -2.80
C GLU A 237 21.52 -0.20 -3.72
N GLN A 238 21.94 -0.95 -4.75
CA GLN A 238 22.97 -0.48 -5.67
C GLN A 238 22.51 0.69 -6.53
N ARG A 239 21.22 0.74 -6.89
CA ARG A 239 20.70 1.79 -7.77
C ARG A 239 20.31 3.06 -7.05
N LEU A 240 19.61 2.93 -5.91
CA LEU A 240 18.98 4.07 -5.23
C LEU A 240 20.01 4.86 -4.41
N GLY A 241 21.11 4.23 -4.01
CA GLY A 241 22.16 4.89 -3.26
C GLY A 241 21.61 5.53 -1.97
N THR A 242 22.08 6.74 -1.67
CA THR A 242 21.64 7.54 -0.51
C THR A 242 20.56 8.57 -0.85
N ASP A 243 20.34 8.86 -2.14
CA ASP A 243 19.48 9.95 -2.58
C ASP A 243 18.02 9.50 -2.65
N ARG A 244 17.16 10.14 -1.85
CA ARG A 244 15.74 9.82 -1.82
C ARG A 244 14.97 10.52 -2.92
N THR A 245 14.15 9.74 -3.61
CA THR A 245 13.19 10.22 -4.59
C THR A 245 11.83 9.59 -4.27
N PRO A 246 10.70 10.18 -4.67
CA PRO A 246 9.40 9.53 -4.50
C PRO A 246 9.35 8.11 -5.09
N LEU A 247 10.15 7.87 -6.15
CA LEU A 247 10.28 6.56 -6.77
C LEU A 247 11.11 5.57 -5.93
N SER A 248 12.14 6.02 -5.19
CA SER A 248 12.88 5.15 -4.25
C SER A 248 11.98 4.66 -3.13
N ASP A 249 11.17 5.57 -2.59
CA ASP A 249 10.23 5.26 -1.51
C ASP A 249 9.15 4.29 -1.96
N PHE A 250 8.67 4.46 -3.20
CA PHE A 250 7.78 3.52 -3.85
C PHE A 250 8.41 2.13 -4.02
N ILE A 251 9.67 2.04 -4.49
CA ILE A 251 10.36 0.76 -4.67
C ILE A 251 10.51 0.03 -3.33
N TRP A 252 11.06 0.70 -2.32
CA TRP A 252 11.24 0.11 -0.99
C TRP A 252 9.92 -0.26 -0.33
N GLY A 253 8.89 0.59 -0.44
CA GLY A 253 7.55 0.30 0.05
C GLY A 253 6.93 -0.92 -0.67
N THR A 254 7.16 -1.08 -1.97
CA THR A 254 6.71 -2.24 -2.73
C THR A 254 7.39 -3.52 -2.25
N ILE A 255 8.72 -3.51 -2.06
CA ILE A 255 9.45 -4.67 -1.54
C ILE A 255 8.93 -5.03 -0.13
N LEU A 256 8.74 -4.04 0.75
CA LEU A 256 8.19 -4.26 2.10
C LEU A 256 6.79 -4.89 2.04
N LYS A 257 5.93 -4.42 1.15
CA LYS A 257 4.59 -4.99 0.95
C LYS A 257 4.66 -6.46 0.53
N HIS A 258 5.55 -6.81 -0.39
CA HIS A 258 5.74 -8.21 -0.82
C HIS A 258 6.36 -9.08 0.27
N LEU A 259 7.24 -8.53 1.12
CA LEU A 259 7.71 -9.22 2.31
C LEU A 259 6.59 -9.54 3.32
N SER A 260 5.38 -8.99 3.19
CA SER A 260 4.25 -9.38 4.05
C SER A 260 3.60 -10.72 3.65
N GLN A 261 4.00 -11.32 2.51
CA GLN A 261 3.52 -12.63 2.06
C GLN A 261 3.94 -13.77 3.00
N HIS A 262 3.34 -14.97 2.82
CA HIS A 262 3.65 -16.13 3.64
C HIS A 262 5.11 -16.56 3.46
N HIS A 263 5.82 -16.87 4.55
CA HIS A 263 7.24 -17.22 4.52
C HIS A 263 7.53 -18.47 3.65
N TYR A 264 6.61 -19.44 3.62
CA TYR A 264 6.65 -20.57 2.66
C TYR A 264 6.68 -20.14 1.19
N GLY A 265 5.87 -19.14 0.81
CA GLY A 265 5.87 -18.60 -0.55
C GLY A 265 7.19 -17.91 -0.90
N LEU A 266 7.74 -17.18 0.08
CA LEU A 266 9.04 -16.51 -0.03
C LEU A 266 10.24 -17.47 0.08
N ARG A 267 10.04 -18.68 0.60
CA ARG A 267 11.07 -19.67 0.93
C ARG A 267 12.20 -19.12 1.80
N ILE A 268 11.84 -18.31 2.79
CA ILE A 268 12.76 -17.78 3.81
C ILE A 268 12.27 -18.16 5.20
N ALA A 269 13.19 -18.23 6.17
CA ALA A 269 12.80 -18.41 7.57
C ALA A 269 12.15 -17.13 8.12
N VAL A 270 11.22 -17.27 9.07
CA VAL A 270 10.46 -16.15 9.64
C VAL A 270 11.37 -15.08 10.26
N HIS A 271 12.41 -15.49 10.99
CA HIS A 271 13.38 -14.55 11.54
C HIS A 271 14.16 -13.78 10.45
N GLN A 272 14.43 -14.40 9.29
CA GLN A 272 15.07 -13.73 8.16
C GLN A 272 14.13 -12.71 7.52
N GLN A 273 12.85 -13.06 7.39
CA GLN A 273 11.81 -12.15 6.90
C GLN A 273 11.76 -10.88 7.76
N LEU A 274 11.73 -11.02 9.09
CA LEU A 274 11.74 -9.89 10.02
C LEU A 274 13.03 -9.05 9.91
N LYS A 275 14.20 -9.70 9.82
CA LYS A 275 15.49 -9.00 9.60
C LYS A 275 15.48 -8.20 8.29
N LEU A 276 14.94 -8.75 7.21
CA LEU A 276 14.81 -8.04 5.93
C LEU A 276 13.81 -6.88 6.02
N SER A 277 12.66 -7.06 6.69
CA SER A 277 11.70 -5.98 6.94
C SER A 277 12.32 -4.84 7.74
N LEU A 278 13.08 -5.15 8.79
CA LEU A 278 13.85 -4.19 9.58
C LEU A 278 14.93 -3.48 8.75
N HIS A 279 15.60 -4.20 7.86
CA HIS A 279 16.58 -3.60 6.97
C HIS A 279 15.92 -2.57 6.04
N ILE A 280 14.81 -2.94 5.41
CA ILE A 280 14.06 -2.04 4.51
C ILE A 280 13.50 -0.84 5.28
N ILE A 281 12.96 -1.04 6.48
CA ILE A 281 12.42 0.09 7.25
C ILE A 281 13.51 1.10 7.61
N LYS A 282 14.74 0.65 7.90
CA LYS A 282 15.88 1.55 8.09
C LYS A 282 16.28 2.30 6.82
N LYS A 283 16.08 1.68 5.64
CA LYS A 283 16.27 2.39 4.35
C LYS A 283 15.17 3.40 4.08
N LEU A 284 13.96 3.19 4.61
CA LEU A 284 12.80 4.09 4.54
C LEU A 284 12.79 5.16 5.65
N ASP A 285 13.45 4.92 6.78
CA ASP A 285 13.61 5.85 7.90
C ASP A 285 14.95 6.60 7.79
N GLY A 286 14.92 7.74 7.11
CA GLY A 286 16.12 8.52 6.77
C GLY A 286 15.92 10.00 7.08
N PRO A 287 16.69 10.92 6.49
CA PRO A 287 16.68 12.33 6.91
C PRO A 287 15.31 13.01 6.82
N SER A 288 14.47 12.58 5.88
CA SER A 288 13.11 13.08 5.67
C SER A 288 12.05 12.45 6.59
N GLY A 289 12.44 11.52 7.46
CA GLY A 289 11.53 10.68 8.24
C GLY A 289 10.85 9.60 7.40
N ILE A 290 10.05 8.78 8.08
CA ILE A 290 9.16 7.78 7.48
C ILE A 290 7.80 8.43 7.16
N THR A 291 7.11 7.94 6.14
CA THR A 291 5.72 8.36 5.85
C THR A 291 4.70 7.43 6.51
N LEU A 292 3.49 7.95 6.81
CA LEU A 292 2.40 7.17 7.40
C LEU A 292 2.08 5.87 6.64
N PRO A 293 1.97 5.85 5.29
CA PRO A 293 1.70 4.59 4.58
C PRO A 293 2.80 3.54 4.74
N GLN A 294 4.07 3.97 4.83
CA GLN A 294 5.21 3.08 5.06
C GLN A 294 5.19 2.49 6.47
N PHE A 295 4.88 3.32 7.47
CA PHE A 295 4.70 2.88 8.86
C PHE A 295 3.56 1.85 8.96
N ILE A 296 2.37 2.16 8.42
CA ILE A 296 1.23 1.24 8.45
C ILE A 296 1.54 -0.07 7.71
N GLN A 297 2.24 0.00 6.58
CA GLN A 297 2.68 -1.21 5.86
C GLN A 297 3.67 -2.05 6.68
N PHE A 298 4.57 -1.42 7.44
CA PHE A 298 5.47 -2.13 8.35
C PHE A 298 4.70 -2.80 9.49
N SER A 299 3.82 -2.07 10.19
CA SER A 299 2.97 -2.61 11.25
C SER A 299 2.14 -3.80 10.78
N LYS A 300 1.49 -3.69 9.61
CA LYS A 300 0.77 -4.79 8.94
C LYS A 300 1.65 -6.00 8.65
N THR A 301 2.90 -5.77 8.25
CA THR A 301 3.85 -6.84 7.96
C THR A 301 4.19 -7.62 9.24
N LEU A 302 4.49 -6.92 10.33
CA LEU A 302 4.76 -7.54 11.63
C LEU A 302 3.54 -8.30 12.15
N ARG A 303 2.34 -7.69 12.08
CA ARG A 303 1.08 -8.33 12.47
C ARG A 303 0.84 -9.62 11.71
N LYS A 304 0.98 -9.62 10.37
CA LYS A 304 0.78 -10.81 9.54
C LYS A 304 1.77 -11.93 9.87
N ILE A 305 3.01 -11.59 10.21
CA ILE A 305 4.00 -12.56 10.64
C ILE A 305 3.61 -13.16 11.99
N ALA A 306 3.35 -12.33 13.00
CA ALA A 306 2.93 -12.77 14.34
C ALA A 306 1.65 -13.62 14.30
N LYS A 307 0.65 -13.19 13.53
CA LYS A 307 -0.62 -13.92 13.34
C LYS A 307 -0.45 -15.35 12.80
N ARG A 308 0.51 -15.59 11.90
CA ARG A 308 0.78 -16.94 11.37
C ARG A 308 1.44 -17.84 12.39
N GLU A 309 2.39 -17.29 13.14
CA GLU A 309 3.05 -18.01 14.24
C GLU A 309 2.09 -18.25 15.41
N LEU A 310 1.08 -17.39 15.58
CA LEU A 310 0.02 -17.57 16.58
C LEU A 310 -0.85 -18.79 16.27
N GLY A 311 -1.15 -19.05 14.99
CA GLY A 311 -1.87 -20.26 14.59
C GLY A 311 -1.13 -21.54 14.99
N GLN A 312 0.21 -21.56 14.83
CA GLN A 312 1.05 -22.68 15.27
C GLN A 312 0.99 -22.86 16.79
N LEU A 313 1.12 -21.76 17.55
CA LEU A 313 1.00 -21.77 19.00
C LEU A 313 -0.35 -22.34 19.47
N SER A 314 -1.46 -21.93 18.84
CA SER A 314 -2.80 -22.42 19.19
C SER A 314 -2.91 -23.94 19.01
N THR A 315 -2.42 -24.47 17.90
CA THR A 315 -2.42 -25.92 17.65
C THR A 315 -1.54 -26.69 18.65
N GLU A 316 -0.38 -26.13 19.02
CA GLU A 316 0.49 -26.71 20.06
C GLU A 316 -0.18 -26.71 21.46
N MET A 317 -0.99 -25.68 21.75
CA MET A 317 -1.75 -25.59 23.00
C MET A 317 -2.90 -26.60 23.06
N GLU A 318 -3.63 -26.77 21.97
CA GLU A 318 -4.73 -27.75 21.89
C GLU A 318 -4.24 -29.20 21.98
N SER A 319 -3.03 -29.47 21.46
CA SER A 319 -2.41 -30.79 21.53
C SER A 319 -1.78 -31.14 22.89
N GLY A 320 -1.82 -30.23 23.87
CA GLY A 320 -1.33 -30.47 25.23
C GLY A 320 0.19 -30.63 25.33
N SER A 321 0.95 -30.03 24.40
CA SER A 321 2.40 -30.13 24.37
C SER A 321 3.04 -29.52 25.64
N LEU A 322 3.86 -30.30 26.36
CA LEU A 322 4.63 -29.86 27.55
C LEU A 322 5.70 -28.78 27.23
N LYS A 323 5.74 -28.22 26.01
CA LYS A 323 6.77 -27.29 25.54
C LYS A 323 6.23 -25.93 25.11
N ILE A 324 4.97 -25.59 25.41
CA ILE A 324 4.33 -24.31 25.00
C ILE A 324 5.15 -23.08 25.43
N GLU A 325 5.79 -23.14 26.61
CA GLU A 325 6.65 -22.06 27.12
C GLU A 325 7.91 -21.82 26.25
N ASN A 326 8.31 -22.80 25.44
CA ASN A 326 9.46 -22.69 24.53
C ASN A 326 9.08 -22.08 23.16
N HIS A 327 7.80 -21.74 22.93
CA HIS A 327 7.36 -21.12 21.68
C HIS A 327 7.74 -19.63 21.65
N ALA A 328 8.23 -19.14 20.50
CA ALA A 328 8.77 -17.78 20.37
C ALA A 328 7.79 -16.65 20.71
N LEU A 329 6.48 -16.89 20.55
CA LEU A 329 5.44 -15.90 20.87
C LEU A 329 5.01 -15.91 22.34
N TRP A 330 5.19 -17.00 23.08
CA TRP A 330 4.71 -17.10 24.46
C TRP A 330 5.28 -16.00 25.37
N PRO A 331 6.61 -15.70 25.32
CA PRO A 331 7.18 -14.59 26.10
C PRO A 331 6.73 -13.19 25.64
N LEU A 332 6.07 -13.06 24.47
CA LEU A 332 5.46 -11.77 24.10
C LEU A 332 4.21 -11.50 24.92
N TYR A 333 3.48 -12.51 25.37
CA TYR A 333 2.23 -12.33 26.10
C TYR A 333 2.41 -12.45 27.61
N ASP A 334 3.33 -13.32 28.07
CA ASP A 334 3.64 -13.44 29.48
C ASP A 334 4.73 -12.45 29.96
N GLY A 335 4.27 -11.38 30.63
CA GLY A 335 5.16 -10.37 31.24
C GLY A 335 6.13 -10.92 32.29
N LYS A 336 5.84 -12.05 32.95
CA LYS A 336 6.73 -12.65 33.97
C LYS A 336 7.88 -13.44 33.33
N SER A 337 7.63 -14.11 32.20
CA SER A 337 8.66 -14.81 31.41
C SER A 337 9.61 -13.83 30.69
N ARG A 338 9.17 -12.60 30.40
CA ARG A 338 10.04 -11.53 29.86
C ARG A 338 11.23 -11.20 30.76
N HIS A 339 11.16 -11.48 32.07
CA HIS A 339 12.20 -11.14 33.06
C HIS A 339 12.90 -12.36 33.67
N ARG A 340 12.23 -13.50 33.84
CA ARG A 340 12.85 -14.72 34.39
C ARG A 340 13.91 -15.32 33.46
N ASP A 341 13.69 -15.28 32.15
CA ASP A 341 14.60 -15.92 31.20
C ASP A 341 15.72 -15.00 30.69
N ALA A 342 15.63 -13.67 30.93
CA ALA A 342 16.69 -12.67 30.69
C ALA A 342 18.08 -13.07 31.23
N MET A 343 18.11 -13.92 32.28
CA MET A 343 19.33 -14.42 32.93
C MET A 343 19.72 -15.87 32.56
N HIS A 344 18.92 -16.61 31.76
CA HIS A 344 19.15 -18.02 31.43
C HIS A 344 19.15 -18.32 29.91
N TRP A 345 19.44 -17.33 29.07
CA TRP A 345 19.37 -17.47 27.61
C TRP A 345 20.54 -18.21 26.93
N ASP A 346 21.57 -18.65 27.66
CA ASP A 346 22.79 -19.28 27.08
C ASP A 346 22.69 -20.81 26.91
N THR A 347 21.60 -21.47 27.36
CA THR A 347 21.52 -22.95 27.37
C THR A 347 20.47 -23.57 26.45
N PHE A 348 19.78 -22.78 25.62
CA PHE A 348 18.94 -23.35 24.55
C PHE A 348 19.78 -23.67 23.31
N ASP A 349 20.69 -24.64 23.45
CA ASP A 349 21.38 -25.24 22.32
C ASP A 349 20.54 -26.41 21.77
N ASP A 350 19.98 -26.18 20.57
CA ASP A 350 19.67 -27.14 19.46
C ASP A 350 18.50 -26.69 18.54
N LYS A 351 17.84 -25.56 18.83
CA LYS A 351 16.87 -24.94 17.91
C LYS A 351 17.17 -23.47 17.70
N SER A 352 18.06 -23.15 16.75
CA SER A 352 18.42 -21.78 16.32
C SER A 352 17.25 -20.99 15.67
N GLY A 353 16.00 -21.25 16.02
CA GLY A 353 14.79 -20.71 15.39
C GLY A 353 13.93 -19.84 16.31
N ALA A 354 13.56 -20.35 17.50
CA ALA A 354 12.57 -19.69 18.36
C ALA A 354 13.12 -18.43 19.04
N LEU A 355 14.34 -18.51 19.59
CA LEU A 355 15.02 -17.37 20.21
C LEU A 355 15.31 -16.26 19.20
N ASP A 356 15.80 -16.62 18.01
CA ASP A 356 16.07 -15.67 16.93
C ASP A 356 14.79 -15.01 16.41
N LEU A 357 13.68 -15.76 16.36
CA LEU A 357 12.37 -15.23 16.02
C LEU A 357 11.87 -14.23 17.09
N PHE A 358 11.93 -14.60 18.38
CA PHE A 358 11.55 -13.69 19.47
C PHE A 358 12.38 -12.40 19.45
N ARG A 359 13.71 -12.51 19.35
CA ARG A 359 14.61 -11.34 19.27
C ARG A 359 14.28 -10.46 18.06
N ALA A 360 14.03 -11.06 16.91
CA ALA A 360 13.66 -10.33 15.70
C ALA A 360 12.30 -9.62 15.84
N LEU A 361 11.31 -10.27 16.46
CA LEU A 361 10.01 -9.66 16.77
C LEU A 361 10.16 -8.47 17.71
N ARG A 362 10.85 -8.65 18.85
CA ARG A 362 11.10 -7.56 19.82
C ARG A 362 11.83 -6.38 19.20
N ALA A 363 12.89 -6.63 18.43
CA ALA A 363 13.61 -5.57 17.73
C ALA A 363 12.73 -4.83 16.71
N SER A 364 11.86 -5.57 16.02
CA SER A 364 10.89 -4.99 15.07
C SER A 364 9.82 -4.15 15.77
N THR A 365 9.31 -4.63 16.90
CA THR A 365 8.35 -3.92 17.74
C THR A 365 8.94 -2.63 18.32
N LEU A 366 10.17 -2.68 18.82
CA LEU A 366 10.86 -1.48 19.32
C LEU A 366 11.01 -0.43 18.20
N GLN A 367 11.48 -0.85 17.03
CA GLN A 367 11.58 0.03 15.87
C GLN A 367 10.20 0.59 15.45
N MET A 368 9.14 -0.22 15.49
CA MET A 368 7.78 0.23 15.18
C MET A 368 7.33 1.34 16.14
N ASN A 369 7.56 1.17 17.45
CA ASN A 369 7.20 2.17 18.46
C ASN A 369 8.03 3.46 18.29
N GLU A 370 9.33 3.36 18.01
CA GLU A 370 10.18 4.53 17.72
C GLU A 370 9.69 5.31 16.49
N LEU A 371 9.25 4.60 15.44
CA LEU A 371 8.71 5.23 14.23
C LEU A 371 7.37 5.92 14.50
N PHE A 372 6.52 5.36 15.36
CA PHE A 372 5.31 6.01 15.83
C PHE A 372 5.65 7.35 16.51
N ASP A 373 6.54 7.35 17.50
CA ASP A 373 6.95 8.57 18.22
C ASP A 373 7.55 9.62 17.28
N LYS A 374 8.33 9.20 16.28
CA LYS A 374 8.86 10.08 15.23
C LYS A 374 7.74 10.71 14.40
N LEU A 375 6.74 9.94 13.95
CA LEU A 375 5.60 10.45 13.18
C LEU A 375 4.82 11.51 13.98
N LEU A 376 4.57 11.24 15.26
CA LEU A 376 3.91 12.17 16.16
C LEU A 376 4.70 13.48 16.29
N SER A 377 6.01 13.39 16.44
CA SER A 377 6.91 14.55 16.53
C SER A 377 6.91 15.34 15.23
N HIS A 378 7.02 14.68 14.08
CA HIS A 378 6.98 15.31 12.76
C HIS A 378 5.65 16.01 12.47
N GLU A 379 4.52 15.41 12.84
CA GLU A 379 3.21 16.04 12.67
C GLU A 379 3.08 17.27 13.57
N ARG A 380 3.53 17.19 14.82
CA ARG A 380 3.54 18.33 15.75
C ARG A 380 4.37 19.49 15.20
N ASP A 381 5.58 19.21 14.72
CA ASP A 381 6.47 20.21 14.14
C ASP A 381 5.87 20.81 12.86
N SER A 382 5.29 19.97 11.99
CA SER A 382 4.61 20.41 10.76
C SER A 382 3.46 21.36 11.08
N ARG A 383 2.63 21.04 12.08
CA ARG A 383 1.51 21.89 12.51
C ARG A 383 2.00 23.20 13.12
N GLN A 384 3.09 23.18 13.89
CA GLN A 384 3.69 24.38 14.45
C GLN A 384 4.23 25.31 13.35
N LEU A 385 4.91 24.75 12.34
CA LEU A 385 5.46 25.50 11.21
C LEU A 385 4.39 26.07 10.27
N LEU A 386 3.30 25.34 10.07
CA LEU A 386 2.18 25.78 9.22
C LEU A 386 1.35 26.91 9.82
N GLY A 387 1.58 27.26 11.11
CA GLY A 387 1.14 28.48 11.79
C GLY A 387 -0.27 28.95 11.44
N ALA A 388 -1.27 28.60 12.26
CA ALA A 388 -2.61 29.21 12.30
C ALA A 388 -3.30 29.57 10.96
N LYS A 389 -3.00 28.91 9.84
CA LYS A 389 -4.02 28.74 8.80
C LYS A 389 -5.12 27.92 9.45
N LYS A 390 -6.21 28.59 9.83
CA LYS A 390 -7.45 27.96 10.30
C LYS A 390 -7.95 27.06 9.16
N LEU A 391 -7.43 25.84 9.10
CA LEU A 391 -8.17 24.73 8.54
C LEU A 391 -9.31 24.48 9.51
N GLU A 392 -10.49 24.16 8.96
CA GLU A 392 -11.59 23.70 9.80
C GLU A 392 -11.12 22.50 10.63
N PRO A 393 -11.53 22.36 11.91
CA PRO A 393 -10.97 21.35 12.81
C PRO A 393 -10.97 19.94 12.22
N LEU A 394 -12.06 19.53 11.56
CA LEU A 394 -12.18 18.22 10.92
C LEU A 394 -11.32 18.06 9.66
N GLU A 395 -11.18 19.10 8.84
CA GLU A 395 -10.23 19.09 7.72
C GLU A 395 -8.80 18.93 8.24
N GLY A 396 -8.47 19.63 9.33
CA GLY A 396 -7.20 19.51 10.02
C GLY A 396 -6.91 18.09 10.52
N MET A 397 -7.94 17.32 10.91
CA MET A 397 -7.81 15.91 11.29
C MET A 397 -7.68 15.00 10.05
N MET A 398 -8.40 15.29 8.97
CA MET A 398 -8.35 14.52 7.72
C MET A 398 -6.95 14.53 7.09
N TRP A 399 -6.23 15.65 7.16
CA TRP A 399 -4.92 15.83 6.51
C TRP A 399 -3.72 15.41 7.35
N ARG A 400 -3.93 14.83 8.54
CA ARG A 400 -2.84 14.40 9.42
C ARG A 400 -1.97 13.33 8.77
N LYS A 401 -0.66 13.41 9.02
CA LYS A 401 0.35 12.45 8.55
C LYS A 401 0.82 11.48 9.64
N ASP A 402 0.08 11.40 10.73
CA ASP A 402 0.26 10.45 11.82
C ASP A 402 -0.99 9.53 11.92
N PRO A 403 -0.97 8.45 12.73
CA PRO A 403 -2.07 7.49 12.77
C PRO A 403 -3.25 7.96 13.64
N ALA A 404 -3.57 9.25 13.61
CA ALA A 404 -4.67 9.83 14.40
C ALA A 404 -6.05 9.50 13.84
N ARG A 405 -6.16 9.11 12.56
CA ARG A 405 -7.43 8.72 11.93
C ARG A 405 -7.76 7.26 12.25
N SER A 406 -9.05 6.97 12.36
CA SER A 406 -9.55 5.66 12.78
C SER A 406 -8.97 4.50 11.98
N GLU A 407 -8.89 4.62 10.66
CA GLU A 407 -8.42 3.53 9.81
C GLU A 407 -6.94 3.17 10.04
N HIS A 408 -6.11 4.15 10.45
CA HIS A 408 -4.69 3.92 10.75
C HIS A 408 -4.48 3.51 12.20
N ALA A 409 -5.26 4.12 13.11
CA ALA A 409 -5.28 3.79 14.53
C ALA A 409 -5.65 2.33 14.75
N TYR A 410 -6.71 1.85 14.10
CA TYR A 410 -7.14 0.45 14.15
C TYR A 410 -6.04 -0.52 13.69
N GLU A 411 -5.41 -0.20 12.56
CA GLU A 411 -4.35 -1.05 12.00
C GLU A 411 -3.13 -1.13 12.90
N TYR A 412 -2.77 -0.03 13.56
CA TYR A 412 -1.70 0.01 14.54
C TYR A 412 -2.09 -0.69 15.85
N MET A 413 -3.31 -0.47 16.35
CA MET A 413 -3.88 -1.12 17.54
C MET A 413 -3.81 -2.64 17.43
N LEU A 414 -4.29 -3.19 16.31
CA LEU A 414 -4.19 -4.62 16.05
C LEU A 414 -2.73 -5.08 15.96
N SER A 415 -1.84 -4.29 15.35
CA SER A 415 -0.42 -4.67 15.26
C SER A 415 0.22 -4.77 16.65
N LEU A 416 -0.10 -3.85 17.56
CA LEU A 416 0.35 -3.89 18.96
C LEU A 416 -0.23 -5.11 19.72
N ALA A 417 -1.51 -5.42 19.51
CA ALA A 417 -2.19 -6.58 20.09
C ALA A 417 -1.45 -7.89 19.78
N TYR A 418 -1.20 -8.17 18.49
CA TYR A 418 -0.50 -9.39 18.07
C TYR A 418 0.96 -9.45 18.56
N LEU A 419 1.59 -8.30 18.84
CA LEU A 419 2.96 -8.21 19.34
C LEU A 419 3.05 -8.20 20.88
N GLY A 420 1.90 -8.23 21.58
CA GLY A 420 1.83 -8.25 23.05
C GLY A 420 2.21 -6.92 23.71
N GLU A 421 1.96 -5.79 23.05
CA GLU A 421 2.27 -4.45 23.55
C GLU A 421 1.03 -3.75 24.13
N PHE A 422 0.39 -4.37 25.13
CA PHE A 422 -0.88 -3.89 25.69
C PHE A 422 -0.77 -2.50 26.34
N GLN A 423 0.35 -2.21 26.99
CA GLN A 423 0.64 -0.88 27.57
C GLN A 423 0.72 0.21 26.49
N GLN A 424 1.27 -0.13 25.33
CA GLN A 424 1.34 0.79 24.18
C GLN A 424 -0.05 0.96 23.54
N MET A 425 -0.92 -0.06 23.57
CA MET A 425 -2.32 0.08 23.16
C MET A 425 -3.06 1.10 24.04
N ALA A 426 -2.85 1.05 25.37
CA ALA A 426 -3.42 2.03 26.29
C ALA A 426 -2.89 3.44 26.03
N LYS A 427 -1.57 3.58 25.79
CA LYS A 427 -0.96 4.86 25.40
C LYS A 427 -1.50 5.40 24.08
N LEU A 428 -1.69 4.54 23.08
CA LEU A 428 -2.30 4.90 21.81
C LEU A 428 -3.72 5.45 22.03
N LEU A 429 -4.55 4.73 22.78
CA LEU A 429 -5.92 5.17 23.06
C LEU A 429 -5.94 6.51 23.83
N LYS A 430 -5.08 6.65 24.84
CA LYS A 430 -4.94 7.92 25.57
C LYS A 430 -4.54 9.08 24.66
N TRP A 431 -3.59 8.86 23.75
CA TRP A 431 -3.18 9.87 22.77
C TRP A 431 -4.32 10.22 21.81
N LEU A 432 -5.07 9.23 21.30
CA LEU A 432 -6.22 9.48 20.43
C LEU A 432 -7.29 10.31 21.14
N ILE A 433 -7.60 10.00 22.41
CA ILE A 433 -8.53 10.78 23.23
C ILE A 433 -8.05 12.24 23.35
N GLN A 434 -6.75 12.48 23.51
CA GLN A 434 -6.18 13.83 23.60
C GLN A 434 -6.26 14.61 22.29
N GLU A 435 -6.00 13.96 21.15
CA GLU A 435 -6.03 14.62 19.84
C GLU A 435 -7.45 14.93 19.38
N TRP A 436 -8.39 14.00 19.60
CA TRP A 436 -9.79 14.17 19.23
C TRP A 436 -10.59 14.97 20.26
N GLY A 437 -10.21 14.91 21.54
CA GLY A 437 -10.81 15.66 22.64
C GLY A 437 -10.47 17.15 22.67
N GLN A 438 -9.83 17.68 21.62
CA GLN A 438 -9.58 19.11 21.51
C GLN A 438 -10.93 19.85 21.36
N PRO A 439 -11.19 20.94 22.10
CA PRO A 439 -12.50 21.59 22.13
C PRO A 439 -13.07 21.96 20.75
N GLY A 440 -12.20 22.41 19.83
CA GLY A 440 -12.62 22.74 18.47
C GLY A 440 -12.99 21.53 17.62
N VAL A 441 -12.35 20.37 17.83
CA VAL A 441 -12.65 19.12 17.12
C VAL A 441 -13.96 18.53 17.66
N VAL A 442 -14.14 18.52 18.99
CA VAL A 442 -15.36 18.03 19.64
C VAL A 442 -16.59 18.82 19.19
N GLN A 443 -16.49 20.16 19.21
CA GLN A 443 -17.58 21.03 18.73
C GLN A 443 -17.91 20.72 17.27
N ALA A 444 -16.89 20.65 16.40
CA ALA A 444 -17.08 20.38 14.99
C ALA A 444 -17.70 19.00 14.74
N LEU A 445 -17.39 17.97 15.54
CA LEU A 445 -18.03 16.66 15.47
C LEU A 445 -19.50 16.68 15.92
N SER A 446 -19.83 17.49 16.92
CA SER A 446 -21.22 17.64 17.39
C SER A 446 -22.10 18.40 16.41
N ASP A 447 -21.50 19.25 15.57
CA ASP A 447 -22.22 20.04 14.57
C ASP A 447 -22.59 19.22 13.30
N VAL A 448 -22.04 17.99 13.13
CA VAL A 448 -22.35 17.11 11.99
C VAL A 448 -23.33 16.02 12.40
N ASP A 449 -24.34 15.75 11.56
CA ASP A 449 -25.34 14.70 11.82
C ASP A 449 -24.73 13.29 11.87
N GLU A 450 -23.74 13.01 11.01
CA GLU A 450 -23.03 11.74 10.94
C GLU A 450 -21.52 11.99 10.99
N PRO A 451 -20.76 11.30 11.88
CA PRO A 451 -19.33 11.47 11.98
C PRO A 451 -18.65 10.99 10.69
N PRO A 452 -17.62 11.70 10.19
CA PRO A 452 -16.84 11.21 9.06
C PRO A 452 -16.25 9.82 9.34
N PRO A 453 -16.10 8.94 8.33
CA PRO A 453 -15.59 7.58 8.55
C PRO A 453 -14.21 7.51 9.23
N TYR A 454 -13.36 8.51 9.01
CA TYR A 454 -12.02 8.61 9.63
C TYR A 454 -12.05 9.02 11.11
N ALA A 455 -13.24 9.31 11.65
CA ALA A 455 -13.50 9.69 13.04
C ALA A 455 -14.28 8.61 13.84
N ASP A 456 -14.64 7.49 13.20
CA ASP A 456 -15.32 6.37 13.86
C ASP A 456 -14.31 5.39 14.47
N PHE A 457 -14.25 5.33 15.81
CA PHE A 457 -13.30 4.50 16.55
C PHE A 457 -13.91 3.24 17.17
N VAL A 458 -15.15 2.87 16.83
CA VAL A 458 -15.83 1.71 17.42
C VAL A 458 -14.99 0.44 17.30
N GLU A 459 -14.50 0.12 16.10
CA GLU A 459 -13.64 -1.08 15.89
C GLU A 459 -12.33 -1.03 16.70
N THR A 460 -11.73 0.17 16.84
CA THR A 460 -10.49 0.35 17.61
C THR A 460 -10.74 0.11 19.10
N LEU A 461 -11.86 0.60 19.63
CA LEU A 461 -12.27 0.40 21.02
C LEU A 461 -12.66 -1.06 21.28
N CYS A 462 -13.40 -1.71 20.38
CA CYS A 462 -13.74 -3.13 20.51
C CYS A 462 -12.47 -4.00 20.52
N ALA A 463 -11.51 -3.76 19.61
CA ALA A 463 -10.23 -4.47 19.60
C ALA A 463 -9.44 -4.26 20.90
N PHE A 464 -9.45 -3.04 21.46
CA PHE A 464 -8.82 -2.75 22.75
C PHE A 464 -9.49 -3.52 23.90
N ARG A 465 -10.82 -3.49 23.99
CA ARG A 465 -11.60 -4.19 25.02
C ARG A 465 -11.42 -5.70 24.95
N LEU A 466 -11.43 -6.27 23.75
CA LEU A 466 -11.30 -7.72 23.56
C LEU A 466 -9.92 -8.24 23.97
N ILE A 467 -8.86 -7.47 23.69
CA ILE A 467 -7.48 -7.97 23.74
C ILE A 467 -6.63 -7.32 24.83
N ALA A 468 -6.63 -6.00 24.95
CA ALA A 468 -5.75 -5.28 25.88
C ALA A 468 -6.35 -5.19 27.28
N GLU A 469 -7.63 -4.81 27.40
CA GLU A 469 -8.31 -4.63 28.70
C GLU A 469 -8.13 -5.84 29.65
N PRO A 470 -8.26 -7.12 29.21
CA PRO A 470 -8.03 -8.29 30.05
C PRO A 470 -6.59 -8.44 30.56
N MET A 471 -5.62 -7.80 29.91
CA MET A 471 -4.18 -7.92 30.14
C MET A 471 -3.61 -6.71 30.90
N LEU A 472 -4.41 -5.67 31.17
CA LEU A 472 -4.01 -4.44 31.84
C LEU A 472 -4.50 -4.39 33.29
N GLU A 473 -3.94 -3.47 34.07
CA GLU A 473 -4.42 -3.21 35.43
C GLU A 473 -5.75 -2.44 35.40
N GLN A 474 -6.65 -2.77 36.32
CA GLN A 474 -7.99 -2.18 36.36
C GLN A 474 -7.97 -0.64 36.42
N GLY A 475 -7.05 -0.06 37.19
CA GLY A 475 -6.91 1.39 37.30
C GLY A 475 -6.48 2.08 36.00
N GLU A 476 -5.75 1.40 35.12
CA GLU A 476 -5.36 1.94 33.82
C GLU A 476 -6.57 2.01 32.87
N VAL A 477 -7.42 0.98 32.89
CA VAL A 477 -8.65 0.92 32.08
C VAL A 477 -9.68 1.93 32.58
N GLU A 478 -9.86 2.04 33.89
CA GLU A 478 -10.76 3.04 34.50
C GLU A 478 -10.32 4.47 34.13
N SER A 479 -9.02 4.76 34.18
CA SER A 479 -8.50 6.07 33.76
C SER A 479 -8.80 6.40 32.29
N LEU A 480 -8.77 5.41 31.39
CA LEU A 480 -9.12 5.61 29.98
C LEU A 480 -10.62 5.87 29.79
N ARG A 481 -11.48 5.13 30.51
CA ARG A 481 -12.94 5.34 30.50
C ARG A 481 -13.30 6.73 30.98
N GLU A 482 -12.70 7.18 32.08
CA GLU A 482 -12.87 8.53 32.60
C GLU A 482 -12.37 9.59 31.62
N ALA A 483 -11.23 9.36 30.96
CA ALA A 483 -10.68 10.29 29.98
C ALA A 483 -11.58 10.48 28.76
N ILE A 484 -12.26 9.42 28.28
CA ILE A 484 -13.25 9.53 27.18
C ILE A 484 -14.42 10.40 27.63
N GLY A 485 -14.99 10.13 28.81
CA GLY A 485 -16.09 10.91 29.35
C GLY A 485 -15.73 12.39 29.58
N ALA A 486 -14.52 12.65 30.06
CA ALA A 486 -14.01 14.01 30.29
C ALA A 486 -13.68 14.78 28.99
N ALA A 487 -13.35 14.07 27.91
CA ALA A 487 -12.99 14.67 26.62
C ALA A 487 -14.21 15.19 25.85
N GLY A 488 -15.44 14.86 26.25
CA GLY A 488 -16.67 15.26 25.55
C GLY A 488 -16.83 14.60 24.18
N LEU A 489 -16.14 13.50 23.94
CA LEU A 489 -16.25 12.73 22.70
C LEU A 489 -17.56 11.94 22.67
N ASN A 490 -18.18 11.82 21.50
CA ASN A 490 -19.32 10.92 21.29
C ASN A 490 -18.92 9.43 21.23
N TRP A 491 -17.74 9.07 21.74
CA TRP A 491 -17.28 7.69 21.80
C TRP A 491 -17.95 7.01 22.98
N SER A 492 -18.72 5.95 22.71
CA SER A 492 -19.18 5.04 23.76
C SER A 492 -18.09 4.03 24.08
N TRP A 493 -17.91 3.71 25.36
CA TRP A 493 -17.15 2.53 25.73
C TRP A 493 -17.95 1.30 25.29
N PRO A 494 -17.44 0.43 24.41
CA PRO A 494 -18.22 -0.71 23.90
C PRO A 494 -18.67 -1.59 25.06
N ASP A 495 -19.90 -2.11 24.99
CA ASP A 495 -20.39 -3.13 25.92
C ASP A 495 -19.98 -4.54 25.47
N GLU A 496 -20.43 -5.57 26.18
CA GLU A 496 -20.07 -6.96 25.85
C GLU A 496 -20.67 -7.39 24.50
N GLU A 497 -21.92 -7.00 24.22
CA GLU A 497 -22.62 -7.32 22.98
C GLU A 497 -21.91 -6.72 21.76
N ALA A 498 -21.45 -5.46 21.85
CA ALA A 498 -20.68 -4.82 20.78
C ALA A 498 -19.32 -5.50 20.54
N VAL A 499 -18.67 -6.00 21.59
CA VAL A 499 -17.38 -6.71 21.48
C VAL A 499 -17.57 -8.10 20.87
N GLU A 500 -18.62 -8.82 21.27
CA GLU A 500 -18.99 -10.12 20.70
C GLU A 500 -19.36 -9.97 19.22
N ALA A 501 -20.23 -9.02 18.88
CA ALA A 501 -20.60 -8.73 17.50
C ALA A 501 -19.38 -8.37 16.64
N TYR A 502 -18.47 -7.54 17.16
CA TYR A 502 -17.21 -7.22 16.50
C TYR A 502 -16.37 -8.48 16.23
N ALA A 503 -16.26 -9.39 17.20
CA ALA A 503 -15.49 -10.63 17.09
C ALA A 503 -16.10 -11.62 16.09
N GLU A 504 -17.44 -11.67 15.99
CA GLU A 504 -18.17 -12.49 15.01
C GLU A 504 -18.10 -11.91 13.59
N MET A 505 -18.09 -10.59 13.45
CA MET A 505 -17.96 -9.91 12.15
C MET A 505 -16.57 -10.05 11.54
N GLN A 506 -15.54 -10.41 12.31
CA GLN A 506 -14.21 -10.65 11.74
C GLN A 506 -14.21 -11.90 10.87
N GLU A 507 -13.97 -11.72 9.57
CA GLU A 507 -13.88 -12.83 8.58
C GLU A 507 -12.77 -13.86 8.91
N ASP A 508 -11.81 -13.51 9.78
CA ASP A 508 -10.66 -14.34 10.13
C ASP A 508 -10.61 -14.63 11.64
N GLU A 509 -10.70 -15.92 12.01
CA GLU A 509 -10.72 -16.41 13.40
C GLU A 509 -9.45 -16.04 14.20
N SER A 510 -8.40 -15.53 13.54
CA SER A 510 -7.15 -15.12 14.19
C SER A 510 -7.28 -14.18 15.40
N ILE A 511 -8.29 -13.32 15.48
CA ILE A 511 -8.49 -12.45 16.66
C ILE A 511 -9.04 -13.25 17.84
N ASN A 512 -9.93 -14.20 17.57
CA ASN A 512 -10.48 -15.13 18.54
C ASN A 512 -9.41 -16.11 19.02
N ILE A 513 -8.53 -16.57 18.12
CA ILE A 513 -7.34 -17.35 18.49
C ILE A 513 -6.46 -16.55 19.45
N LEU A 514 -6.19 -15.27 19.16
CA LEU A 514 -5.40 -14.42 20.06
C LEU A 514 -6.06 -14.30 21.43
N ALA A 515 -7.36 -13.99 21.49
CA ALA A 515 -8.10 -13.88 22.75
C ALA A 515 -8.01 -15.18 23.57
N ARG A 516 -8.19 -16.36 22.94
CA ARG A 516 -8.05 -17.67 23.59
C ARG A 516 -6.64 -17.91 24.15
N VAL A 517 -5.60 -17.55 23.38
CA VAL A 517 -4.20 -17.66 23.84
C VAL A 517 -3.95 -16.76 25.06
N LEU A 518 -4.45 -15.52 25.04
CA LEU A 518 -4.30 -14.60 26.16
C LEU A 518 -5.05 -15.04 27.41
N GLU A 519 -6.23 -15.62 27.26
CA GLU A 519 -6.97 -16.18 28.40
C GLU A 519 -6.19 -17.32 29.07
N ARG A 520 -5.51 -18.16 28.28
CA ARG A 520 -4.64 -19.21 28.81
C ARG A 520 -3.40 -18.65 29.52
N VAL A 521 -2.79 -17.59 29.00
CA VAL A 521 -1.69 -16.88 29.66
C VAL A 521 -2.15 -16.29 31.00
N ARG A 522 -3.37 -15.75 31.07
CA ARG A 522 -3.94 -15.23 32.32
C ARG A 522 -4.19 -16.33 33.34
N LEU A 523 -4.70 -17.49 32.91
CA LEU A 523 -4.89 -18.65 33.80
C LEU A 523 -3.57 -19.12 34.41
N SER A 524 -2.47 -19.14 33.62
CA SER A 524 -1.15 -19.52 34.16
C SER A 524 -0.66 -18.55 35.25
N TRP A 525 -1.00 -17.26 35.15
CA TRP A 525 -0.70 -16.29 36.22
C TRP A 525 -1.46 -16.58 37.51
N ALA A 526 -2.70 -17.04 37.41
CA ALA A 526 -3.54 -17.38 38.56
C ALA A 526 -3.04 -18.64 39.27
N ASP A 527 -2.66 -19.67 38.51
CA ASP A 527 -2.09 -20.91 39.06
C ASP A 527 -0.75 -20.64 39.77
N THR A 528 0.12 -19.81 39.17
CA THR A 528 1.39 -19.41 39.80
C THR A 528 1.17 -18.64 41.11
N ARG A 529 0.13 -17.79 41.20
CA ARG A 529 -0.20 -17.06 42.45
C ARG A 529 -0.65 -18.02 43.55
N ARG A 530 -1.51 -19.00 43.22
CA ARG A 530 -1.94 -20.03 44.18
C ARG A 530 -0.77 -20.89 44.66
N GLU A 531 0.17 -21.24 43.79
CA GLU A 531 1.38 -21.99 44.16
C GLU A 531 2.31 -21.16 45.08
N ALA A 532 2.47 -19.86 44.82
CA ALA A 532 3.27 -18.99 45.69
C ALA A 532 2.62 -18.80 47.07
N GLU A 533 1.28 -18.68 47.14
CA GLU A 533 0.52 -18.56 48.39
C GLU A 533 0.52 -19.87 49.21
N THR A 534 0.51 -21.03 48.54
CA THR A 534 0.59 -22.34 49.23
C THR A 534 2.02 -22.76 49.59
N GLY A 535 3.04 -22.27 48.87
CA GLY A 535 4.45 -22.51 49.15
C GLY A 535 5.03 -21.64 50.28
N ALA A 536 4.50 -20.43 50.48
CA ALA A 536 4.92 -19.54 51.58
C ALA A 536 4.35 -19.93 52.96
N GLY A 537 3.49 -20.97 53.01
CA GLY A 537 2.92 -21.52 54.23
C GLY A 537 3.60 -22.80 54.75
N LYS A 538 4.79 -23.14 54.25
CA LYS A 538 5.60 -24.28 54.75
C LYS A 538 6.87 -23.84 55.47
#